data_AF-A0ABD5DTF9-F1
#
_entry.id   AF-A0ABD5DTF9-F1
#
_cell.length_a   1.000
_cell.length_b   1.000
_cell.length_c   1.000
_cell.angle_alpha   90.00
_cell.angle_beta   90.00
_cell.angle_gamma   90.00
#
_symmetry.space_group_name_H-M   'P 1'
#
loop_
_entity.id
_entity.type
_entity.pdbx_description
1 polymer ?
#
loop_
_entity_poly.entity_id
_entity_poly.type
_entity_poly.pdbx_seq_one_letter_code
_entity_poly.pdbx_strand_id
1 'polypeptide(L)'
;VLSEKMPSDGRPVPVISWVAAGSFSPIETVLKDTEIEEYLPPNRRCGKNGYALKVVGYSMAPTFLPGDRIYVNPDIQTFDLKTDDLVIVACAGESEATFKKLIIEGNEKYLEPLNTCL
;
A
#
# COMPACT_ATOMS: atom_id res chain seq x y z
N VAL A 1 5.78 -23.63 -4.27
CA VAL A 1 6.19 -22.23 -4.01
C VAL A 1 5.89 -21.42 -5.26
N LEU A 2 4.82 -20.63 -5.24
CA LEU A 2 4.36 -19.86 -6.40
C LEU A 2 5.33 -18.70 -6.64
N SER A 3 6.44 -18.99 -7.31
CA SER A 3 7.26 -18.00 -8.00
C SER A 3 6.45 -17.58 -9.23
N GLU A 4 5.46 -16.71 -9.05
CA GLU A 4 4.78 -16.07 -10.17
C GLU A 4 5.82 -15.26 -10.93
N LYS A 5 6.35 -15.87 -11.98
CA LYS A 5 7.20 -15.26 -13.00
C LYS A 5 6.36 -14.17 -13.65
N MET A 6 6.49 -12.94 -13.19
CA MET A 6 5.61 -11.85 -13.61
C MET A 6 5.89 -11.54 -15.08
N PRO A 7 4.91 -11.70 -15.98
CA PRO A 7 5.07 -11.30 -17.37
C PRO A 7 5.27 -9.78 -17.42
N SER A 8 6.35 -9.37 -18.08
CA SER A 8 6.77 -7.98 -18.29
C SER A 8 5.88 -7.25 -19.31
N ASP A 9 4.56 -7.31 -19.13
CA ASP A 9 3.58 -6.62 -19.97
C ASP A 9 2.66 -5.80 -19.05
N GLY A 10 3.09 -4.57 -18.76
CA GLY A 10 2.38 -3.67 -17.87
C GLY A 10 3.12 -2.36 -17.67
N ARG A 11 2.41 -1.34 -17.18
CA ARG A 11 3.00 -0.05 -16.86
C ARG A 11 3.86 -0.16 -15.59
N PRO A 12 5.06 0.45 -15.55
CA PRO A 12 5.86 0.47 -14.34
C PRO A 12 5.06 1.12 -13.20
N VAL A 13 5.21 0.57 -12.00
CA VAL A 13 4.47 1.03 -10.82
C VAL A 13 5.28 2.15 -10.15
N PRO A 14 4.77 3.38 -10.08
CA PRO A 14 5.50 4.49 -9.47
C PRO A 14 5.53 4.33 -7.94
N VAL A 15 6.69 4.58 -7.35
CA VAL A 15 6.85 4.71 -5.90
C VAL A 15 6.59 6.16 -5.52
N ILE A 16 5.56 6.37 -4.70
CA ILE A 16 5.13 7.69 -4.23
C ILE A 16 5.37 7.83 -2.72
N SER A 17 5.27 9.06 -2.22
CA SER A 17 5.35 9.34 -0.78
C SER A 17 4.06 8.93 -0.04
N TRP A 18 4.16 8.79 1.28
CA TRP A 18 3.00 8.53 2.15
C TRP A 18 1.97 9.65 2.11
N VAL A 19 2.43 10.90 1.95
CA VAL A 19 1.56 12.08 1.74
C VAL A 19 0.73 11.91 0.47
N ALA A 20 1.38 11.53 -0.62
CA ALA A 20 0.76 11.29 -1.91
C ALA A 20 -0.29 10.18 -1.87
N ALA A 21 0.00 9.07 -1.17
CA ALA A 21 -0.98 8.00 -0.96
C ALA A 21 -2.16 8.41 -0.05
N GLY A 22 -1.95 9.37 0.85
CA GLY A 22 -3.00 9.92 1.70
C GLY A 22 -3.96 10.84 0.95
N SER A 23 -3.52 11.41 -0.17
CA SER A 23 -4.38 12.17 -1.06
C SER A 23 -5.32 11.20 -1.78
N PHE A 24 -6.60 11.21 -1.43
CA PHE A 24 -7.70 10.45 -2.07
C PHE A 24 -7.93 10.82 -3.56
N SER A 25 -6.89 11.29 -4.24
CA SER A 25 -6.87 11.76 -5.61
C SER A 25 -6.44 10.65 -6.57
N PRO A 26 -6.81 10.74 -7.86
CA PRO A 26 -6.31 9.82 -8.89
C PRO A 26 -4.79 9.82 -8.92
N ILE A 27 -4.18 8.63 -9.13
CA ILE A 27 -2.72 8.49 -9.18
C ILE A 27 -2.10 9.44 -10.22
N GLU A 28 -2.74 9.66 -11.36
CA GLU A 28 -2.26 10.61 -12.39
C GLU A 28 -2.15 12.05 -11.90
N THR A 29 -3.02 12.47 -10.98
CA THR A 29 -2.95 13.79 -10.35
C THR A 29 -1.86 13.81 -9.29
N VAL A 30 -1.80 12.77 -8.46
CA VAL A 30 -0.80 12.63 -7.41
C VAL A 30 0.62 12.63 -7.98
N LEU A 31 0.85 11.91 -9.07
CA LEU A 31 2.15 11.86 -9.77
C LEU A 31 2.57 13.21 -10.39
N LYS A 32 1.64 14.14 -10.61
CA LYS A 32 1.98 15.49 -11.09
C LYS A 32 2.41 16.41 -9.95
N ASP A 33 1.84 16.21 -8.77
CA ASP A 33 2.10 17.02 -7.57
C ASP A 33 3.20 16.43 -6.67
N THR A 34 3.64 15.19 -6.92
CA THR A 34 4.63 14.48 -6.11
C THR A 34 5.80 13.98 -6.93
N GLU A 35 6.98 14.04 -6.33
CA GLU A 35 8.19 13.44 -6.87
C GLU A 35 8.14 11.90 -6.73
N ILE A 36 8.33 11.23 -7.86
CA ILE A 36 8.37 9.76 -7.92
C ILE A 36 9.80 9.35 -7.59
N GLU A 37 10.00 8.65 -6.47
CA GLU A 37 11.34 8.21 -6.06
C GLU A 37 11.92 7.20 -7.06
N GLU A 38 11.10 6.23 -7.46
CA GLU A 38 11.50 5.16 -8.36
C GLU A 38 10.31 4.50 -9.04
N TYR A 39 10.59 3.66 -10.03
CA TYR A 39 9.59 2.87 -10.72
C TYR A 39 9.88 1.38 -10.51
N LEU A 40 8.91 0.67 -9.96
CA LEU A 40 8.96 -0.77 -9.77
C LEU A 40 8.45 -1.53 -10.99
N PRO A 41 8.85 -2.80 -11.17
CA PRO A 41 8.35 -3.63 -12.26
C PRO A 41 6.82 -3.74 -12.21
N PRO A 42 6.16 -3.84 -13.38
CA PRO A 42 4.71 -3.92 -13.46
C PRO A 42 4.18 -5.12 -12.67
N ASN A 43 3.16 -4.88 -11.85
CA ASN A 43 2.45 -5.92 -11.12
C ASN A 43 1.00 -6.02 -11.58
N ARG A 44 0.62 -7.17 -12.17
CA ARG A 44 -0.75 -7.40 -12.63
C ARG A 44 -1.78 -7.32 -11.50
N ARG A 45 -1.36 -7.57 -10.24
CA ARG A 45 -2.20 -7.42 -9.05
C ARG A 45 -2.32 -5.97 -8.57
N CYS A 46 -1.52 -5.03 -9.06
CA CYS A 46 -1.61 -3.61 -8.69
C CYS A 46 -2.83 -2.91 -9.32
N GLY A 47 -3.39 -3.48 -10.39
CA GLY A 47 -4.46 -2.82 -11.13
C GLY A 47 -3.95 -1.67 -11.99
N LYS A 48 -4.89 -0.88 -12.55
CA LYS A 48 -4.56 0.25 -13.45
C LYS A 48 -4.09 1.48 -12.67
N ASN A 49 -4.60 1.63 -11.45
CA ASN A 49 -4.29 2.75 -10.56
C ASN A 49 -3.29 2.38 -9.46
N GLY A 50 -2.65 1.22 -9.58
CA GLY A 50 -1.70 0.72 -8.61
C GLY A 50 -0.45 1.59 -8.48
N TYR A 51 -0.01 1.77 -7.25
CA TYR A 51 1.22 2.49 -6.91
C TYR A 51 1.99 1.70 -5.87
N ALA A 52 3.21 2.14 -5.58
CA ALA A 52 4.02 1.52 -4.55
C ALA A 52 4.45 2.53 -3.50
N LEU A 53 4.71 2.04 -2.30
CA LEU A 53 5.19 2.83 -1.17
C LEU A 53 6.45 2.22 -0.60
N LYS A 54 7.33 3.08 -0.12
CA LYS A 54 8.51 2.69 0.62
C LYS A 54 8.19 2.68 2.10
N VAL A 55 8.30 1.51 2.73
CA VAL A 55 8.02 1.33 4.16
C VAL A 55 8.92 2.28 4.96
N VAL A 56 8.29 3.10 5.81
CA VAL A 56 8.96 3.99 6.76
C VAL A 56 8.66 3.52 8.17
N GLY A 57 9.70 3.43 9.00
CA GLY A 57 9.59 2.95 10.38
C GLY A 57 9.52 1.42 10.53
N TYR A 58 9.36 1.00 11.78
CA TYR A 58 9.36 -0.42 12.19
C TYR A 58 7.97 -0.91 12.58
N SER A 59 6.90 -0.15 12.29
CA SER A 59 5.53 -0.46 12.69
C SER A 59 5.00 -1.79 12.14
N MET A 60 5.65 -2.33 11.11
CA MET A 60 5.30 -3.60 10.48
C MET A 60 6.46 -4.61 10.49
N ALA A 61 7.48 -4.35 11.32
CA ALA A 61 8.57 -5.29 11.55
C ALA A 61 8.10 -6.50 12.39
N PRO A 62 8.74 -7.68 12.23
CA PRO A 62 9.90 -7.97 11.38
C PRO A 62 9.56 -8.28 9.91
N THR A 63 8.27 -8.30 9.55
CA THR A 63 7.82 -8.70 8.20
C THR A 63 8.14 -7.66 7.13
N PHE A 64 7.98 -6.38 7.47
CA PHE A 64 8.30 -5.25 6.61
C PHE A 64 9.29 -4.34 7.32
N LEU A 65 10.45 -4.18 6.72
CA LEU A 65 11.52 -3.36 7.25
C LEU A 65 11.53 -1.99 6.56
N PRO A 66 12.02 -0.95 7.24
CA PRO A 66 12.18 0.36 6.61
C PRO A 66 13.08 0.24 5.38
N GLY A 67 12.60 0.77 4.24
CA GLY A 67 13.27 0.66 2.95
C GLY A 67 12.70 -0.43 2.03
N ASP A 68 11.84 -1.32 2.53
CA ASP A 68 11.10 -2.26 1.69
C ASP A 68 10.08 -1.53 0.82
N ARG A 69 9.81 -2.07 -0.37
CA ARG A 69 8.73 -1.56 -1.23
C ARG A 69 7.52 -2.47 -1.19
N ILE A 70 6.36 -1.85 -1.01
CA ILE A 70 5.06 -2.54 -1.04
C ILE A 70 4.24 -2.05 -2.22
N TYR A 71 3.58 -2.98 -2.91
CA TYR A 71 2.63 -2.67 -3.98
C TYR A 71 1.24 -2.45 -3.36
N VAL A 72 0.59 -1.37 -3.75
CA VAL A 72 -0.72 -0.97 -3.25
C VAL A 72 -1.69 -0.93 -4.43
N ASN A 73 -2.76 -1.70 -4.32
CA ASN A 73 -3.84 -1.70 -5.30
C ASN A 73 -5.05 -0.94 -4.72
N PRO A 74 -5.31 0.30 -5.14
CA PRO A 74 -6.47 1.07 -4.69
C PRO A 74 -7.79 0.62 -5.35
N ASP A 75 -7.73 -0.21 -6.40
CA ASP A 75 -8.92 -0.74 -7.08
C ASP A 75 -9.57 -1.90 -6.27
N ILE A 76 -8.90 -2.42 -5.23
CA ILE A 76 -9.46 -3.46 -4.34
C ILE A 76 -10.50 -2.84 -3.41
N GLN A 77 -11.72 -3.39 -3.42
CA GLN A 77 -12.78 -2.93 -2.52
C GLN A 77 -12.56 -3.43 -1.10
N THR A 78 -12.94 -2.61 -0.12
CA THR A 78 -12.84 -2.94 1.32
C THR A 78 -13.71 -4.13 1.75
N PHE A 79 -14.62 -4.60 0.88
CA PHE A 79 -15.46 -5.77 1.08
C PHE A 79 -14.77 -7.08 0.68
N ASP A 80 -13.79 -7.03 -0.22
CA ASP A 80 -12.98 -8.20 -0.61
C ASP A 80 -11.85 -8.49 0.40
N LEU A 81 -11.57 -7.52 1.29
CA LEU A 81 -10.54 -7.64 2.32
C LEU A 81 -10.97 -8.61 3.42
N LYS A 82 -10.00 -9.38 3.90
CA LYS A 82 -10.15 -10.36 4.96
C LYS A 82 -9.31 -9.96 6.17
N THR A 83 -9.61 -10.59 7.31
CA THR A 83 -8.72 -10.56 8.47
C THR A 83 -7.32 -10.99 8.06
N ASP A 84 -6.32 -10.30 8.61
CA ASP A 84 -4.89 -10.49 8.32
C ASP A 84 -4.40 -9.74 7.07
N ASP A 85 -5.29 -9.16 6.26
CA ASP A 85 -4.87 -8.37 5.10
C ASP A 85 -4.21 -7.06 5.52
N LEU A 86 -3.24 -6.64 4.72
CA LEU A 86 -2.46 -5.43 4.95
C LEU A 86 -3.04 -4.29 4.11
N VAL A 87 -3.37 -3.19 4.77
CA VAL A 87 -4.11 -2.08 4.17
C VAL A 87 -3.37 -0.76 4.37
N ILE A 88 -3.47 0.08 3.36
CA ILE A 88 -3.08 1.49 3.47
C ILE A 88 -4.33 2.28 3.78
N VAL A 89 -4.31 2.99 4.89
CA VAL A 89 -5.44 3.81 5.34
C VAL A 89 -5.01 5.26 5.41
N ALA A 90 -5.86 6.13 4.89
CA ALA A 90 -5.71 7.57 5.01
C ALA A 90 -6.90 8.09 5.82
N CYS A 91 -6.65 8.69 6.99
CA CYS A 91 -7.71 9.28 7.78
C CYS A 91 -7.96 10.73 7.37
N ALA A 92 -9.23 11.14 7.35
CA ALA A 92 -9.59 12.52 7.09
C ALA A 92 -9.05 13.42 8.22
N GLY A 93 -8.02 14.22 7.91
CA GLY A 93 -7.29 15.04 8.87
C GLY A 93 -5.82 14.63 9.04
N GLU A 94 -5.43 13.44 8.59
CA GLU A 94 -4.03 13.08 8.45
C GLU A 94 -3.53 13.50 7.07
N SER A 95 -2.33 14.09 7.02
CA SER A 95 -1.69 14.45 5.75
C SER A 95 -1.03 13.25 5.07
N GLU A 96 -0.85 12.14 5.79
CA GLU A 96 -0.10 10.97 5.37
C GLU A 96 -0.95 9.71 5.49
N ALA A 97 -0.81 8.80 4.53
CA ALA A 97 -1.34 7.46 4.68
C ALA A 97 -0.56 6.69 5.75
N THR A 98 -1.20 5.70 6.38
CA THR A 98 -0.57 4.79 7.33
C THR A 98 -0.76 3.33 6.90
N PHE A 99 0.22 2.50 7.23
CA PHE A 99 0.19 1.08 6.93
C PHE A 99 -0.21 0.28 8.16
N LYS A 100 -1.34 -0.42 8.05
CA LYS A 100 -1.92 -1.20 9.15
C LYS A 100 -2.40 -2.56 8.65
N LYS A 101 -2.57 -3.48 9.59
CA LYS A 101 -3.20 -4.78 9.37
C LYS A 101 -4.69 -4.66 9.68
N LEU A 102 -5.53 -5.11 8.76
CA LEU A 102 -6.96 -5.19 8.95
C LEU A 102 -7.32 -6.48 9.68
N ILE A 103 -8.05 -6.34 10.78
CA ILE A 103 -8.61 -7.45 11.55
C ILE A 103 -10.13 -7.35 11.49
N ILE A 104 -10.79 -8.38 10.98
CA ILE A 104 -12.25 -8.44 10.91
C ILE A 104 -12.72 -9.48 11.93
N GLU A 105 -13.41 -9.04 12.98
CA GLU A 105 -14.01 -9.92 13.98
C GLU A 105 -15.53 -9.76 13.95
N GLY A 106 -16.21 -10.78 13.42
CA GLY A 106 -17.66 -10.75 13.23
C GLY A 106 -18.07 -9.63 12.28
N ASN A 107 -18.74 -8.60 12.82
CA ASN A 107 -19.20 -7.42 12.08
C ASN A 107 -18.30 -6.19 12.27
N GLU A 108 -17.28 -6.28 13.11
CA GLU A 108 -16.39 -5.17 13.45
C GLU A 108 -15.07 -5.29 12.69
N LYS A 109 -14.49 -4.14 12.35
CA LYS A 109 -13.20 -4.04 11.64
C LYS A 109 -12.25 -3.19 12.46
N TYR A 110 -11.11 -3.77 12.82
CA TYR A 110 -10.05 -3.15 13.60
C TYR A 110 -8.79 -2.99 12.73
N LEU A 111 -7.97 -2.00 13.07
CA LEU A 111 -6.72 -1.73 12.38
C LEU A 111 -5.58 -1.79 13.40
N GLU A 112 -4.72 -2.80 13.28
CA GLU A 112 -3.62 -3.02 14.22
C GLU A 112 -2.26 -2.88 13.50
N PRO A 113 -1.24 -2.31 14.14
CA PRO A 113 0.13 -2.44 13.65
C PRO A 113 0.59 -3.90 13.78
N LEU A 114 1.40 -4.40 12.84
CA LEU A 114 2.01 -5.74 12.96
C LEU A 114 3.09 -5.79 14.04
N ASN A 115 3.72 -4.65 14.34
CA ASN A 115 4.74 -4.59 15.39
C ASN A 115 4.07 -4.58 16.77
N THR A 116 4.07 -5.73 17.42
CA THR A 116 3.57 -5.90 18.79
C THR A 116 4.58 -5.49 19.88
N CYS A 117 5.77 -5.00 19.49
CA CYS A 117 6.86 -4.69 20.43
C CYS A 117 6.96 -3.20 20.81
N LEU A 118 5.90 -2.41 20.66
CA LEU A 118 5.86 -1.02 21.16
C LEU A 118 5.40 -0.96 22.62
#